data_AF-A0A5F9CBH8-F1
#
_entry.id   AF-A0A5F9CBH8-F1
#
_cell.length_a   1.000
_cell.length_b   1.000
_cell.length_c   1.000
_cell.angle_alpha   90.00
_cell.angle_beta   90.00
_cell.angle_gamma   90.00
#
_symmetry.space_group_name_H-M   'P 1'
#
loop_
_entity.id
_entity.type
_entity.pdbx_description
1 polymer ?
#
loop_
_entity_poly.entity_id
_entity_poly.type
_entity_poly.pdbx_seq_one_letter_code
_entity_poly.pdbx_strand_id
1 'polypeptide(L)'
;MKACALLAVTSVCSDDWLVARIRKRPFDNDTEVRIGDIHLGNSCLVTRMLSFNYEFSYPIIYCGIKKFIFQGNDVFILSEINYKPRLDTSYTFPVVCFMKRLIFSSLVTFGLNGHEINLLSDSSQVRRVQQSSISFQSEKCEPDFSSVQKEQKSLHQQ
;
A
#
# COMPACT_ATOMS: atom_id res chain seq x y z
N MET A 1 7.43 13.70 19.14
CA MET A 1 8.03 12.62 18.33
C MET A 1 7.75 12.92 16.87
N LYS A 2 8.74 12.84 15.99
CA LYS A 2 8.52 12.92 14.54
C LYS A 2 8.33 11.51 14.01
N ALA A 3 7.29 11.30 13.21
CA ALA A 3 7.00 10.03 12.57
C ALA A 3 7.49 10.10 11.12
N CYS A 4 8.27 9.13 10.69
CA CYS A 4 8.57 8.95 9.27
C CYS A 4 7.36 8.25 8.62
N ALA A 5 6.26 8.99 8.46
CA ALA A 5 4.95 8.45 8.07
C ALA A 5 4.98 7.68 6.74
N LEU A 6 5.87 8.06 5.81
CA LEU A 6 6.02 7.42 4.50
C LEU A 6 6.80 6.09 4.54
N LEU A 7 7.62 5.83 5.58
CA LEU A 7 8.42 4.60 5.70
C LEU A 7 7.93 3.64 6.80
N ALA A 8 7.01 4.10 7.65
CA ALA A 8 6.50 3.33 8.78
C ALA A 8 5.51 2.22 8.35
N VAL A 9 4.80 2.41 7.24
CA VAL A 9 3.73 1.53 6.78
C VAL A 9 4.01 1.00 5.38
N THR A 10 3.75 -0.28 5.17
CA THR A 10 3.69 -0.91 3.85
C THR A 10 2.33 -1.56 3.67
N SER A 11 1.84 -1.64 2.43
CA SER A 11 0.55 -2.26 2.15
C SER A 11 0.62 -3.08 0.86
N VAL A 12 -0.18 -4.13 0.83
CA VAL A 12 -0.50 -4.94 -0.34
C VAL A 12 -2.00 -5.16 -0.33
N CYS A 13 -2.64 -5.10 -1.47
CA CYS A 13 -4.07 -5.31 -1.57
C CYS A 13 -4.42 -6.18 -2.78
N SER A 14 -5.60 -6.78 -2.72
CA SER A 14 -6.32 -7.41 -3.81
C SER A 14 -7.71 -6.79 -3.90
N ASP A 15 -8.55 -7.28 -4.80
CA ASP A 15 -9.92 -6.79 -4.91
C ASP A 15 -10.78 -6.99 -3.65
N ASP A 16 -10.41 -7.98 -2.83
CA ASP A 16 -11.18 -8.40 -1.66
C ASP A 16 -10.43 -8.20 -0.34
N TRP A 17 -9.11 -8.05 -0.37
CA TRP A 17 -8.26 -8.03 0.84
C TRP A 17 -7.31 -6.85 0.89
N LEU A 18 -7.06 -6.38 2.11
CA LEU A 18 -5.99 -5.44 2.44
C LEU A 18 -5.07 -6.09 3.48
N VAL A 19 -3.77 -6.08 3.17
CA VAL A 19 -2.69 -6.43 4.09
C VAL A 19 -1.87 -5.18 4.34
N ALA A 20 -1.98 -4.61 5.54
CA ALA A 20 -1.20 -3.46 5.98
C ALA A 20 -0.20 -3.88 7.06
N ARG A 21 1.05 -3.42 6.96
CA ARG A 21 2.10 -3.70 7.93
C ARG A 21 2.71 -2.41 8.42
N ILE A 22 2.75 -2.23 9.74
CA ILE A 22 3.42 -1.11 10.40
C ILE A 22 4.64 -1.61 11.16
N ARG A 23 5.74 -0.85 11.09
CA ARG A 23 6.93 -1.12 11.90
C ARG A 23 6.58 -1.04 13.38
N LYS A 24 7.12 -1.96 14.20
CA LYS A 24 6.98 -1.89 15.66
C LYS A 24 7.57 -0.60 16.23
N ARG A 25 8.58 -0.02 15.57
CA ARG A 25 9.21 1.27 15.89
C ARG A 25 9.01 2.23 14.72
N PRO A 26 7.88 2.93 14.63
CA PRO A 26 7.56 3.80 13.50
C PRO A 26 8.07 5.25 13.64
N PHE A 27 8.68 5.59 14.78
CA PHE A 27 9.19 6.92 15.11
C PHE A 27 10.73 6.96 15.08
N ASP A 28 11.30 8.14 14.82
CA ASP A 28 12.76 8.33 14.70
C ASP A 28 13.53 8.03 16.00
N ASN A 29 12.84 8.03 17.14
CA ASN A 29 13.42 7.77 18.46
C ASN A 29 13.32 6.29 18.88
N ASP A 30 13.07 5.38 17.93
CA ASP A 30 12.94 3.93 18.15
C ASP A 30 11.90 3.52 19.21
N THR A 31 10.89 4.36 19.45
CA THR A 31 9.81 4.03 20.38
C THR A 31 8.97 2.88 19.84
N GLU A 32 8.93 1.78 20.60
CA GLU A 32 8.13 0.61 20.26
C GLU A 32 6.65 0.81 20.61
N VAL A 33 5.78 0.68 19.62
CA VAL A 33 4.33 0.75 19.80
C VAL A 33 3.83 -0.56 20.40
N ARG A 34 2.92 -0.47 21.37
CA ARG A 34 2.29 -1.66 21.94
C ARG A 34 1.17 -2.11 21.04
N ILE A 35 1.04 -3.43 20.85
CA ILE A 35 -0.02 -4.03 20.04
C ILE A 35 -1.44 -3.61 20.46
N GLY A 36 -1.68 -3.42 21.77
CA GLY A 36 -2.99 -3.00 22.28
C GLY A 36 -3.32 -1.52 22.07
N ASP A 37 -2.33 -0.71 21.68
CA ASP A 37 -2.50 0.72 21.48
C ASP A 37 -2.68 1.07 19.98
N ILE A 38 -2.65 0.06 19.09
CA ILE A 38 -2.76 0.23 17.64
C ILE A 38 -3.98 -0.50 17.06
N HIS A 39 -4.63 0.11 16.08
CA HIS A 39 -5.74 -0.49 15.34
C HIS A 39 -5.89 0.07 13.93
N LEU A 40 -6.45 -0.74 13.03
CA LEU A 40 -6.79 -0.33 11.66
C LEU A 40 -8.23 0.21 11.61
N GLY A 41 -8.41 1.38 10.98
CA GLY A 41 -9.69 1.99 10.69
C GLY A 41 -10.65 1.98 11.88
N ASN A 42 -11.80 1.30 11.73
CA ASN A 42 -12.83 1.14 12.76
C ASN A 42 -12.42 0.18 13.90
N SER A 43 -11.26 0.42 14.51
CA SER A 43 -10.76 -0.32 15.68
C SER A 43 -10.49 -1.81 15.46
N CYS A 44 -10.14 -2.21 14.23
CA CYS A 44 -9.70 -3.57 13.95
C CYS A 44 -8.31 -3.86 14.51
N LEU A 45 -8.14 -5.01 15.14
CA LEU A 45 -6.93 -5.38 15.87
C LEU A 45 -5.83 -5.92 14.94
N VAL A 46 -4.61 -6.01 15.46
CA VAL A 46 -3.51 -6.68 14.76
C VAL A 46 -3.85 -8.16 14.57
N THR A 47 -3.72 -8.66 13.35
CA THR A 47 -3.99 -10.06 13.01
C THR A 47 -2.77 -10.96 13.21
N ARG A 48 -1.56 -10.41 13.05
CA ARG A 48 -0.32 -11.17 13.21
C ARG A 48 0.83 -10.30 13.72
N MET A 49 1.60 -10.84 14.67
CA MET A 49 2.90 -10.29 15.05
C MET A 49 4.01 -10.88 14.17
N LEU A 50 4.79 -10.02 13.54
CA LEU A 50 6.04 -10.37 12.87
C LEU A 50 7.23 -9.86 13.69
N SER A 51 8.46 -10.24 13.33
CA SER A 51 9.66 -9.84 14.09
C SER A 51 9.76 -8.32 14.24
N PHE A 52 9.60 -7.59 13.13
CA PHE A 52 9.77 -6.13 13.08
C PHE A 52 8.48 -5.34 12.80
N ASN A 53 7.37 -6.03 12.52
CA ASN A 53 6.13 -5.39 12.09
C ASN A 53 4.91 -5.99 12.79
N TYR A 54 3.86 -5.20 12.87
CA TYR A 54 2.51 -5.68 13.11
C TYR A 54 1.76 -5.73 11.79
N GLU A 55 1.02 -6.81 11.56
CA GLU A 55 0.24 -7.03 10.34
C GLU A 55 -1.26 -6.95 10.65
N PHE A 56 -1.97 -6.23 9.80
CA PHE A 56 -3.42 -6.18 9.73
C PHE A 56 -3.84 -6.78 8.38
N SER A 57 -4.51 -7.94 8.42
CA SER A 57 -5.03 -8.63 7.23
C SER A 57 -6.54 -8.73 7.31
N TYR A 58 -7.24 -7.91 6.53
CA TYR A 58 -8.69 -7.80 6.59
C TYR A 58 -9.32 -7.76 5.20
N PRO A 59 -10.52 -8.33 5.05
CA PRO A 59 -11.30 -8.09 3.85
C PRO A 59 -11.70 -6.61 3.77
N ILE A 60 -11.75 -6.06 2.56
CA ILE A 60 -12.00 -4.63 2.31
C ILE A 60 -13.37 -4.17 2.82
N ILE A 61 -14.33 -5.09 2.93
CA ILE A 61 -15.66 -4.80 3.47
C ILE A 61 -15.68 -4.57 4.99
N TYR A 62 -14.57 -4.82 5.69
CA TYR A 62 -14.43 -4.63 7.13
C TYR A 62 -13.58 -3.40 7.48
N CYS A 63 -13.54 -3.09 8.77
CA CYS A 63 -12.64 -2.08 9.35
C CYS A 63 -12.79 -0.66 8.80
N GLY A 64 -13.88 -0.36 8.07
CA GLY A 64 -14.06 0.94 7.43
C GLY A 64 -13.08 1.23 6.30
N ILE A 65 -12.49 0.18 5.71
CA ILE A 65 -11.58 0.32 4.56
C ILE A 65 -12.36 0.89 3.37
N LYS A 66 -11.83 1.93 2.75
CA LYS A 66 -12.48 2.62 1.62
C LYS A 66 -11.87 2.16 0.31
N LYS A 67 -12.71 1.66 -0.59
CA LYS A 67 -12.33 1.27 -1.96
C LYS A 67 -12.91 2.28 -2.95
N PHE A 68 -12.06 2.80 -3.82
CA PHE A 68 -12.43 3.71 -4.91
C PHE A 68 -12.03 3.06 -6.23
N ILE A 69 -12.89 3.19 -7.22
CA ILE A 69 -12.61 2.78 -8.59
C ILE A 69 -12.43 4.06 -9.41
N PHE A 70 -11.27 4.18 -10.07
CA PHE A 70 -10.92 5.29 -10.94
C PHE A 70 -10.90 4.84 -12.40
N GLN A 71 -10.79 5.81 -13.32
CA GLN A 71 -10.84 5.59 -14.77
C GLN A 71 -10.02 4.36 -15.21
N GLY A 72 -10.59 3.54 -16.10
CA GLY A 72 -9.90 2.34 -16.61
C GLY A 72 -9.86 1.15 -15.65
N ASN A 73 -10.73 1.10 -14.64
CA ASN A 73 -10.82 0.06 -13.60
C ASN A 73 -9.64 0.04 -12.61
N ASP A 74 -8.87 1.11 -12.53
CA ASP A 74 -7.85 1.27 -11.50
C ASP A 74 -8.51 1.36 -10.11
N VAL A 75 -7.96 0.66 -9.12
CA VAL A 75 -8.53 0.56 -7.77
C VAL A 75 -7.59 1.22 -6.77
N PHE A 76 -8.13 2.11 -5.96
CA PHE A 76 -7.47 2.71 -4.81
C PHE A 76 -8.13 2.23 -3.54
N ILE A 77 -7.33 1.74 -2.59
CA ILE A 77 -7.77 1.36 -1.26
C ILE A 77 -7.12 2.29 -0.26
N LEU A 78 -7.95 2.94 0.55
CA LEU A 78 -7.55 3.88 1.60
C LEU A 78 -8.03 3.36 2.96
N SER A 79 -7.13 3.38 3.93
CA SER A 79 -7.42 3.14 5.34
C SER A 79 -6.37 3.85 6.19
N GLU A 80 -6.44 3.69 7.51
CA GLU A 80 -5.56 4.35 8.46
C GLU A 80 -5.23 3.39 9.61
N ILE A 81 -3.97 3.37 10.04
CA ILE A 81 -3.57 2.73 11.30
C ILE A 81 -3.49 3.83 12.35
N ASN A 82 -4.27 3.69 13.41
CA ASN A 82 -4.34 4.62 14.52
C ASN A 82 -3.54 4.07 15.69
N TYR A 83 -2.64 4.88 16.22
CA TYR A 83 -1.89 4.63 17.44
C TYR A 83 -2.34 5.62 18.53
N LYS A 84 -2.85 5.10 19.64
CA LYS A 84 -3.33 5.88 20.78
C LYS A 84 -2.71 5.33 22.08
N PRO A 85 -1.50 5.77 22.46
CA PRO A 85 -0.99 5.51 23.80
C PRO A 85 -1.93 6.11 24.86
N ARG A 86 -1.87 5.58 26.09
CA ARG A 86 -2.74 5.92 27.23
C ARG A 86 -2.77 7.42 27.66
N LEU A 87 -2.14 8.33 26.92
CA LEU A 87 -2.02 9.76 27.23
C LEU A 87 -2.16 10.59 25.95
N ASP A 88 -3.33 11.23 25.75
CA ASP A 88 -3.72 12.39 24.89
C ASP A 88 -2.98 12.67 23.57
N THR A 89 -2.28 11.69 23.04
CA THR A 89 -1.54 11.78 21.79
C THR A 89 -2.06 10.66 20.90
N SER A 90 -2.58 11.05 19.74
CA SER A 90 -3.01 10.10 18.72
C SER A 90 -2.20 10.34 17.46
N TYR A 91 -1.64 9.26 16.93
CA TYR A 91 -0.92 9.28 15.68
C TYR A 91 -1.68 8.44 14.67
N THR A 92 -1.84 8.98 13.46
CA THR A 92 -2.49 8.30 12.35
C THR A 92 -1.47 8.05 11.26
N PHE A 93 -1.36 6.81 10.82
CA PHE A 93 -0.50 6.40 9.73
C PHE A 93 -1.37 6.04 8.52
N PRO A 94 -1.22 6.72 7.37
CA PRO A 94 -2.03 6.46 6.19
C PRO A 94 -1.70 5.09 5.61
N VAL A 95 -2.73 4.32 5.25
CA VAL A 95 -2.61 3.09 4.48
C VAL A 95 -3.17 3.37 3.09
N VAL A 96 -2.29 3.42 2.10
CA VAL A 96 -2.66 3.61 0.70
C VAL A 96 -2.20 2.39 -0.07
N CYS A 97 -3.11 1.80 -0.85
CA CYS A 97 -2.79 0.73 -1.79
C CYS A 97 -3.43 1.01 -3.14
N PHE A 98 -2.67 0.77 -4.21
CA PHE A 98 -3.11 0.97 -5.58
C PHE A 98 -2.95 -0.32 -6.36
N MET A 99 -3.98 -0.68 -7.11
CA MET A 99 -3.95 -1.83 -8.02
C MET A 99 -4.50 -1.43 -9.37
N LYS A 100 -3.78 -1.83 -10.42
CA LYS A 100 -4.30 -1.80 -11.77
C LYS A 100 -5.09 -3.07 -12.05
N ARG A 101 -6.36 -2.94 -12.42
CA ARG A 101 -7.08 -4.08 -12.99
C ARG A 101 -6.67 -4.23 -14.43
N LEU A 102 -5.95 -5.32 -14.71
CA LEU A 102 -5.67 -5.71 -16.08
C LEU A 102 -6.95 -6.31 -16.68
N ILE A 103 -7.60 -5.54 -17.56
CA ILE A 103 -8.63 -6.10 -18.43
C ILE A 103 -7.91 -6.83 -19.54
N PHE A 104 -7.87 -8.17 -19.46
CA PHE A 104 -7.49 -8.96 -20.63
C PHE A 104 -8.63 -8.89 -21.63
N SER A 105 -8.56 -7.96 -22.59
CA SER A 105 -9.49 -7.88 -23.74
C SER A 105 -9.33 -9.05 -24.72
N SER A 106 -8.68 -10.14 -24.31
CA SER A 106 -8.30 -11.25 -25.15
C SER A 106 -9.04 -12.51 -24.72
N LEU A 107 -10.33 -12.58 -25.06
CA LEU A 107 -10.87 -13.83 -25.58
C LEU A 107 -10.21 -14.10 -26.93
N VAL A 108 -8.90 -14.37 -26.94
CA VAL A 108 -8.35 -15.22 -27.99
C VAL A 108 -8.84 -16.59 -27.60
N THR A 109 -10.02 -16.94 -28.11
CA THR A 109 -10.33 -18.33 -28.33
C THR A 109 -9.11 -18.89 -29.06
N PHE A 110 -8.35 -19.77 -28.41
CA PHE A 110 -7.44 -20.67 -29.11
C PHE A 110 -8.32 -21.63 -29.92
N GLY A 111 -8.92 -21.10 -30.97
CA GLY A 111 -9.72 -21.81 -31.95
C GLY A 111 -8.77 -22.34 -33.00
N LEU A 112 -8.55 -23.65 -32.96
CA LEU A 112 -8.17 -24.38 -34.15
C LEU A 112 -9.19 -24.07 -35.25
N ASN A 113 -8.68 -23.76 -36.43
CA ASN A 113 -9.32 -23.72 -37.75
C ASN A 113 -9.76 -22.34 -38.26
N GLY A 114 -9.13 -21.97 -39.38
CA GLY A 114 -9.19 -20.65 -39.98
C GLY A 114 -10.41 -20.36 -40.84
N HIS A 115 -10.65 -19.07 -41.03
CA HIS A 115 -10.82 -18.41 -42.32
C HIS A 115 -10.70 -16.89 -42.07
N GLU A 116 -9.99 -16.23 -42.95
CA GLU A 116 -9.74 -14.79 -42.94
C GLU A 116 -11.03 -14.04 -43.32
N ILE A 117 -11.45 -13.07 -42.51
CA ILE A 117 -12.49 -12.10 -42.92
C ILE A 117 -12.03 -10.72 -42.47
N ASN A 118 -11.73 -9.87 -43.46
CA ASN A 118 -11.55 -8.43 -43.31
C ASN A 118 -12.86 -7.80 -42.80
N LEU A 119 -12.80 -7.00 -41.74
CA LEU A 119 -13.83 -5.98 -41.51
C LEU A 119 -13.18 -4.64 -41.14
N LEU A 120 -13.41 -3.70 -42.04
CA LEU A 120 -13.00 -2.30 -42.01
C LEU A 120 -13.64 -1.50 -40.87
N SER A 121 -12.93 -0.41 -40.54
CA SER A 121 -13.40 0.89 -40.01
C SER A 121 -13.99 0.89 -38.59
N ASP A 122 -13.76 1.89 -37.74
CA ASP A 122 -13.74 3.31 -38.07
C ASP A 122 -12.94 4.14 -37.05
N SER A 123 -12.42 5.22 -37.59
CA SER A 123 -11.62 6.28 -36.99
C SER A 123 -12.41 7.23 -36.07
N SER A 124 -11.78 7.72 -34.99
CA SER A 124 -12.05 9.08 -34.48
C SER A 124 -10.92 9.61 -33.58
N GLN A 125 -10.04 10.37 -34.22
CA GLN A 125 -9.38 11.61 -33.78
C GLN A 125 -9.36 11.93 -32.26
N VAL A 126 -8.20 11.74 -31.62
CA VAL A 126 -7.87 12.33 -30.31
C VAL A 126 -7.33 13.76 -30.53
N ARG A 127 -8.09 14.76 -30.07
CA ARG A 127 -7.62 16.15 -29.89
C ARG A 127 -6.61 16.20 -28.75
N ARG A 128 -5.40 16.71 -29.01
CA ARG A 128 -4.47 17.21 -27.97
C ARG A 128 -5.04 18.47 -27.34
N VAL A 129 -5.11 18.53 -26.00
CA VAL A 129 -4.85 19.77 -25.24
C VAL A 129 -4.22 19.43 -23.87
N GLN A 130 -3.00 19.94 -23.70
CA GLN A 130 -2.29 20.49 -22.53
C GLN A 130 -2.35 19.87 -21.11
N GLN A 131 -1.13 19.68 -20.64
CA GLN A 131 -0.56 19.35 -19.34
C GLN A 131 -0.77 20.42 -18.26
N SER A 132 -1.04 20.02 -17.02
CA SER A 132 -0.74 20.81 -15.81
C SER A 132 0.07 19.96 -14.83
N SER A 133 1.36 20.26 -14.74
CA SER A 133 2.28 19.73 -13.74
C SER A 133 2.05 20.43 -12.40
N ILE A 134 1.69 19.69 -11.36
CA ILE A 134 1.81 20.15 -9.97
C ILE A 134 2.95 19.36 -9.33
N SER A 135 4.03 20.08 -9.03
CA SER A 135 5.18 19.62 -8.28
C SER A 135 4.82 19.54 -6.80
N PHE A 136 4.87 18.35 -6.22
CA PHE A 136 4.97 18.19 -4.76
C PHE A 136 6.45 17.94 -4.43
N GLN A 137 7.12 18.96 -3.89
CA GLN A 137 8.43 18.78 -3.27
C GLN A 137 8.21 18.04 -1.94
N SER A 138 8.54 16.75 -1.89
CA SER A 138 8.75 16.06 -0.62
C SER A 138 10.23 16.14 -0.27
N GLU A 139 10.56 16.74 0.87
CA GLU A 139 11.91 16.64 1.42
C GLU A 139 12.27 15.19 1.69
N LYS A 140 13.48 14.83 1.27
CA LYS A 140 14.04 13.49 1.22
C LYS A 140 14.31 12.99 2.65
N CYS A 141 13.57 11.97 3.11
CA CYS A 141 14.02 11.15 4.24
C CYS A 141 15.16 10.27 3.73
N GLU A 142 16.37 10.52 4.20
CA GLU A 142 17.55 9.74 3.84
C GLU A 142 17.66 8.51 4.77
N PRO A 143 17.69 7.29 4.23
CA PRO A 143 17.87 6.09 5.04
C PRO A 143 19.32 5.99 5.53
N ASP A 144 19.52 5.92 6.85
CA ASP A 144 20.80 5.57 7.45
C ASP A 144 20.93 4.04 7.48
N PHE A 145 21.72 3.49 6.56
CA PHE A 145 22.00 2.06 6.45
C PHE A 145 23.11 1.56 7.39
N SER A 146 23.60 2.39 8.31
CA SER A 146 24.72 2.05 9.21
C SER A 146 24.42 0.91 10.19
N SER A 147 23.14 0.56 10.39
CA SER A 147 22.70 -0.50 11.31
C SER A 147 22.65 -1.90 10.68
N VAL A 148 22.62 -2.04 9.35
CA VAL A 148 22.51 -3.35 8.68
C VAL A 148 23.88 -4.07 8.59
N GLN A 149 24.99 -3.33 8.59
CA GLN A 149 26.33 -3.92 8.43
C GLN A 149 26.95 -4.49 9.72
N LYS A 150 26.42 -4.18 10.91
CA LYS A 150 26.97 -4.72 12.17
C LYS A 150 26.51 -6.15 12.46
N GLU A 151 25.32 -6.55 12.01
CA GLU A 151 24.75 -7.86 12.36
C GLU A 151 25.19 -9.01 11.44
N GLN A 152 25.62 -8.72 10.20
CA GLN A 152 26.20 -9.76 9.33
C GLN A 152 27.58 -10.25 9.79
N LYS A 153 28.28 -9.49 10.64
CA LYS A 153 29.60 -9.88 11.16
C LYS A 153 29.55 -10.78 12.39
N SER A 154 28.41 -10.89 13.10
CA SER A 154 28.32 -11.71 14.32
C SER A 154 27.83 -13.15 14.09
N LEU A 155 27.43 -13.51 12.86
CA LEU A 155 26.96 -14.88 12.54
C LEU A 155 28.05 -15.77 11.89
N HIS A 156 29.30 -15.30 11.79
CA HIS A 156 30.43 -16.09 11.24
C HIS A 156 31.57 -16.31 12.24
N GLN A 157 31.34 -16.08 13.53
CA GLN A 157 32.26 -16.49 14.60
C GLN A 157 31.47 -17.12 15.75
N GLN A 158 31.09 -18.38 15.56
CA GLN A 158 30.89 -19.36 16.63
C GLN A 158 31.03 -20.77 16.08
#